data_AF-A0A3D1XMJ8-F1
#
_entry.id   AF-A0A3D1XMJ8-F1
#
_cell.length_a   1.000
_cell.length_b   1.000
_cell.length_c   1.000
_cell.angle_alpha   90.00
_cell.angle_beta   90.00
_cell.angle_gamma   90.00
#
_symmetry.space_group_name_H-M   'P 1'
#
loop_
_entity.id
_entity.type
_entity.pdbx_description
1 polymer ?
#
loop_
_entity_poly.entity_id
_entity_poly.type
_entity_poly.pdbx_seq_one_letter_code
_entity_poly.pdbx_strand_id
1 'polypeptide(L)' 'KIRTFIFLGFFWTIARVPAILLLLFWVGLQIWNSASSEAGGTAWFAHIGGFVAGVLLILPFKNFSKH' A
#
# COMPACT_ATOMS: atom_id res chain seq x y z
N LYS A 1 14.11 5.58 0.26
CA LYS A 1 13.31 6.67 0.88
C LYS A 1 12.70 7.50 -0.25
N ILE A 2 11.45 7.92 -0.13
CA ILE A 2 10.74 8.72 -1.15
C ILE A 2 10.35 10.08 -0.57
N ARG A 3 10.24 11.11 -1.42
CA ARG A 3 9.68 12.40 -0.99
C ARG A 3 8.16 12.22 -0.88
N THR A 4 7.64 12.42 0.31
CA THR A 4 6.21 12.25 0.60
C THR A 4 5.67 13.57 1.11
N PHE A 5 4.56 13.98 0.53
CA PHE A 5 3.76 15.07 1.07
C PHE A 5 3.01 14.55 2.30
N ILE A 6 3.31 15.12 3.46
CA ILE A 6 2.67 14.76 4.73
C ILE A 6 1.75 15.91 5.11
N PHE A 7 0.46 15.61 5.20
CA PHE A 7 -0.57 16.54 5.61
C PHE A 7 -0.98 16.25 7.06
N LEU A 8 -0.74 17.21 7.96
CA LEU A 8 -1.02 17.14 9.40
C LEU A 8 -2.16 18.11 9.79
N GLY A 9 -3.17 18.25 8.92
CA GLY A 9 -4.35 19.11 9.14
C GLY A 9 -4.05 20.60 8.95
N PHE A 10 -3.32 21.20 9.89
CA PHE A 10 -2.95 22.63 9.87
C PHE A 10 -1.56 22.88 9.28
N PHE A 11 -0.70 21.86 9.27
CA PHE A 11 0.66 21.94 8.73
C PHE A 11 0.83 20.93 7.60
N TRP A 12 1.52 21.34 6.54
CA TRP A 12 1.96 20.44 5.47
C TRP A 12 3.46 20.50 5.30
N THR A 13 4.09 19.35 5.13
CA THR A 13 5.54 19.25 4.93
C THR A 13 5.88 18.20 3.89
N ILE A 14 6.98 18.42 3.16
CA ILE A 14 7.52 17.43 2.23
C ILE A 14 8.76 16.82 2.89
N ALA A 15 8.61 15.59 3.39
CA ALA A 15 9.68 14.88 4.09
C ALA A 15 10.11 13.63 3.31
N ARG A 16 11.35 13.16 3.55
CA ARG A 16 11.82 11.90 2.98
C ARG A 16 11.46 10.73 3.90
N VAL A 17 10.42 9.99 3.55
CA VAL A 17 9.93 8.85 4.33
C VAL A 17 10.42 7.54 3.71
N PRO A 18 10.86 6.54 4.50
CA PRO A 18 11.06 5.18 4.00
C PRO A 18 9.75 4.63 3.42
N ALA A 19 9.79 4.14 2.17
CA ALA A 19 8.59 3.63 1.49
C ALA A 19 7.92 2.48 2.26
N ILE A 20 8.71 1.68 2.97
CA ILE A 20 8.19 0.57 3.78
C ILE A 20 7.25 1.02 4.91
N LEU A 21 7.48 2.19 5.51
CA LEU A 21 6.60 2.69 6.57
C LEU A 21 5.21 3.02 6.03
N LEU A 22 5.16 3.66 4.87
CA LEU A 22 3.90 3.97 4.20
C LEU A 22 3.17 2.71 3.77
N LEU A 23 3.93 1.69 3.33
CA LEU A 23 3.38 0.42 2.91
C LEU A 23 2.79 -0.37 4.09
N LEU A 24 3.50 -0.41 5.22
CA LEU A 24 3.01 -1.03 6.45
C LEU A 24 1.78 -0.29 7.00
N PHE A 25 1.80 1.05 6.97
CA PHE A 25 0.64 1.86 7.33
C PHE A 25 -0.57 1.53 6.45
N TRP A 26 -0.37 1.45 5.13
CA TRP A 26 -1.42 1.09 4.19
C TRP A 26 -1.98 -0.31 4.43
N VAL A 27 -1.14 -1.34 4.62
CA VAL A 27 -1.61 -2.71 4.94
C VAL A 27 -2.37 -2.72 6.28
N GLY A 28 -1.88 -1.99 7.28
CA GLY A 28 -2.54 -1.84 8.57
C GLY A 28 -3.95 -1.25 8.44
N LEU A 29 -4.12 -0.23 7.59
CA LEU A 29 -5.44 0.32 7.27
C LEU A 29 -6.36 -0.71 6.63
N GLN A 30 -5.87 -1.55 5.72
CA GLN A 30 -6.73 -2.58 5.11
C GLN A 30 -7.25 -3.58 6.16
N ILE A 31 -6.40 -4.02 7.09
CA ILE A 31 -6.78 -4.92 8.18
C ILE A 31 -7.76 -4.23 9.13
N TRP A 32 -7.47 -2.99 9.53
CA TRP A 32 -8.33 -2.21 10.41
C TRP A 32 -9.73 -2.02 9.81
N ASN A 33 -9.81 -1.60 8.55
CA ASN A 33 -11.09 -1.40 7.88
C ASN A 33 -11.83 -2.73 7.64
N SER A 34 -11.11 -3.84 7.44
CA SER A 34 -11.75 -5.17 7.32
C SER A 34 -12.48 -5.61 8.60
N ALA A 35 -12.04 -5.12 9.76
CA ALA A 35 -12.65 -5.41 11.05
C ALA A 35 -13.78 -4.44 11.43
N SER A 36 -14.00 -3.39 10.64
CA SER A 36 -15.08 -2.43 10.90
C SER A 36 -16.44 -3.02 10.49
N SER A 37 -17.49 -2.77 11.25
CA SER A 37 -18.86 -3.21 10.95
C SER A 37 -19.44 -2.52 9.70
N GLU A 38 -18.85 -1.40 9.28
CA GLU A 38 -19.12 -0.70 8.01
C GLU A 38 -18.34 -1.30 6.82
N ALA A 39 -17.60 -2.39 7.00
CA ALA A 39 -16.86 -3.07 5.93
C ALA A 39 -17.75 -3.66 4.82
N GLY A 40 -19.07 -3.65 5.00
CA GLY A 40 -20.05 -4.08 4.00
C GLY A 40 -19.96 -3.24 2.73
N GLY A 41 -19.28 -3.78 1.70
CA GLY A 41 -19.20 -3.17 0.37
C GLY A 41 -17.79 -3.04 -0.20
N THR A 42 -16.75 -3.14 0.63
CA THR A 42 -15.34 -3.08 0.18
C THR A 42 -14.60 -4.36 0.53
N ALA A 43 -14.08 -5.06 -0.48
CA ALA A 43 -13.29 -6.28 -0.30
C ALA A 43 -11.84 -5.94 0.12
N TRP A 44 -11.65 -5.51 1.37
CA TRP A 44 -10.36 -5.03 1.89
C TRP A 44 -9.20 -6.03 1.72
N PHE A 45 -9.46 -7.33 1.92
CA PHE A 45 -8.46 -8.38 1.69
C PHE A 45 -8.07 -8.56 0.22
N ALA A 46 -8.93 -8.20 -0.74
CA ALA A 46 -8.59 -8.26 -2.16
C ALA A 46 -7.48 -7.25 -2.51
N HIS A 47 -7.42 -6.10 -1.84
CA HIS A 47 -6.32 -5.15 -2.02
C HIS A 47 -4.98 -5.72 -1.54
N ILE A 48 -4.96 -6.36 -0.37
CA ILE A 48 -3.75 -7.02 0.15
C ILE A 48 -3.34 -8.17 -0.79
N GLY A 49 -4.30 -9.01 -1.18
CA GLY A 49 -4.08 -10.13 -2.09
C GLY A 49 -3.55 -9.70 -3.45
N GLY A 50 -4.13 -8.65 -4.05
CA GLY A 50 -3.67 -8.07 -5.31
C GLY A 50 -2.26 -7.48 -5.21
N PHE A 51 -1.91 -6.84 -4.09
CA PHE A 51 -0.56 -6.35 -3.85
C PHE A 51 0.45 -7.51 -3.77
N VAL A 52 0.16 -8.55 -2.99
CA VAL A 52 1.03 -9.73 -2.88
C VAL A 52 1.17 -10.45 -4.21
N ALA A 53 0.06 -10.66 -4.94
CA ALA A 53 0.07 -11.26 -6.26
C ALA A 53 0.95 -10.44 -7.22
N GLY A 54 0.80 -9.11 -7.23
CA GLY A 54 1.64 -8.22 -8.02
C GLY A 54 3.13 -8.38 -7.70
N VAL A 55 3.51 -8.42 -6.42
CA VAL A 55 4.90 -8.65 -5.99
C VAL A 55 5.43 -10.00 -6.48
N LEU A 56 4.65 -11.07 -6.33
CA LEU A 56 5.04 -12.41 -6.80
C LEU A 56 5.22 -12.46 -8.32
N LEU A 57 4.36 -11.77 -9.05
CA LEU A 57 4.38 -11.71 -10.51
C LEU A 57 5.56 -10.87 -11.06
N ILE A 58 6.23 -10.05 -10.26
CA ILE A 58 7.44 -9.32 -10.71
C ILE A 58 8.50 -10.29 -11.24
N LEU A 59 8.68 -11.45 -10.61
CA LEU A 59 9.73 -12.40 -10.97
C LEU A 59 9.57 -12.99 -12.38
N PRO A 60 8.43 -13.60 -12.75
CA PRO A 60 8.22 -14.07 -14.12
C PRO A 60 8.22 -12.92 -15.13
N PHE A 61 7.55 -11.79 -14.85
CA PHE A 61 7.44 -10.68 -15.82
C PHE A 61 8.72 -9.88 -16.03
N LYS A 62 9.62 -9.80 -15.05
CA LYS A 62 10.95 -9.20 -15.24
C LYS A 62 11.77 -9.94 -16.31
N ASN A 63 11.57 -11.25 -16.46
CA ASN A 63 12.29 -12.05 -17.45
C ASN A 63 11.71 -11.88 -18.87
N PHE A 64 10.40 -11.64 -19.00
CA PHE A 64 9.77 -11.38 -20.31
C PHE A 64 10.21 -10.05 -20.94
N SER A 65 10.50 -9.02 -20.13
CA SER A 65 10.92 -7.71 -20.66
C SER A 65 12.37 -7.67 -21.19
N LYS A 66 13.17 -8.73 -20.97
CA LYS A 66 14.56 -8.80 -21.42
C LYS A 66 14.74 -9.48 -22.79
N HIS A 67 13.65 -9.91 -23.43
CA HIS A 67 13.61 -10.45 -24.78
C HIS A 67 12.83 -9.51 -25.69
#